data_AF-A0A8X8ZC39-F1
#
_entry.id   AF-A0A8X8ZC39-F1
#
_cell.length_a   1.000
_cell.length_b   1.000
_cell.length_c   1.000
_cell.angle_alpha   90.00
_cell.angle_beta   90.00
_cell.angle_gamma   90.00
#
_symmetry.space_group_name_H-M   'P 1'
#
loop_
_entity.id
_entity.type
_entity.pdbx_description
1 polymer ?
#
loop_
_entity_poly.entity_id
_entity_poly.type
_entity_poly.pdbx_seq_one_letter_code
_entity_poly.pdbx_strand_id
1 'polypeptide(L)'
;MSSSGEPSRKRPFIEIDKPSTVLCTVVAMDNKNLFYRVCSVCERTLPDNPGSSCSYCNFTNSFNPSNSSSRRLFRVLVSIATDTEILVVIMFDRAARVLFGCSADEFFHFAKIHPYASTTASKALEGEILTVTLSKPKNGNAQHLRVVSVIPMRSDFQPAIHTLRELYPP
;
A
#
# COMPACT_ATOMS: atom_id res chain seq x y z
N MET A 1 -4.75 -9.47 -52.30
CA MET A 1 -4.11 -9.00 -51.05
C MET A 1 -5.12 -9.21 -49.93
N SER A 2 -5.03 -10.35 -49.24
CA SER A 2 -6.00 -10.71 -48.20
C SER A 2 -5.36 -10.49 -46.85
N SER A 3 -5.76 -9.42 -46.14
CA SER A 3 -5.33 -9.16 -44.77
C SER A 3 -6.16 -10.01 -43.80
N SER A 4 -5.58 -11.09 -43.30
CA SER A 4 -6.09 -11.81 -42.14
C SER A 4 -5.78 -11.00 -40.90
N GLY A 5 -6.80 -10.37 -40.30
CA GLY A 5 -6.68 -9.72 -39.00
C GLY A 5 -6.52 -10.76 -37.90
N GLU A 6 -5.40 -10.70 -37.18
CA GLU A 6 -5.19 -11.48 -35.95
C GLU A 6 -6.19 -11.03 -34.87
N PRO A 7 -6.89 -11.95 -34.19
CA PRO A 7 -7.70 -11.60 -33.06
C PRO A 7 -6.80 -11.27 -31.87
N SER A 8 -6.89 -10.01 -31.40
CA SER A 8 -6.25 -9.55 -30.16
C SER A 8 -6.62 -10.47 -29.01
N ARG A 9 -5.63 -11.26 -28.57
CA ARG A 9 -5.73 -12.22 -27.47
C ARG A 9 -5.86 -11.43 -26.17
N LYS A 10 -7.10 -11.07 -25.80
CA LYS A 10 -7.41 -10.50 -24.49
C LYS A 10 -6.92 -11.51 -23.45
N ARG A 11 -5.92 -11.10 -22.66
CA ARG A 11 -5.40 -11.92 -21.56
C ARG A 11 -6.55 -12.20 -20.59
N PRO A 12 -6.70 -13.44 -20.10
CA PRO A 12 -7.73 -13.74 -19.11
C PRO A 12 -7.39 -12.95 -17.84
N PHE A 13 -8.22 -11.94 -17.54
CA PHE A 13 -8.24 -11.27 -16.26
C PHE A 13 -8.72 -12.30 -15.23
N ILE A 14 -8.03 -12.44 -14.09
CA ILE A 14 -8.57 -13.24 -12.99
C ILE A 14 -9.85 -12.55 -12.50
N GLU A 15 -11.01 -13.13 -12.83
CA GLU A 15 -12.30 -12.72 -12.27
C GLU A 15 -12.41 -13.23 -10.81
N ILE A 16 -11.82 -12.48 -9.89
CA ILE A 16 -11.87 -12.77 -8.45
C ILE A 16 -13.24 -12.35 -7.91
N ASP A 17 -14.28 -13.18 -8.01
CA ASP A 17 -15.59 -12.89 -7.44
C ASP A 17 -15.66 -13.06 -5.91
N LYS A 18 -14.73 -13.83 -5.34
CA LYS A 18 -14.57 -14.06 -3.89
C LYS A 18 -13.13 -13.80 -3.48
N PRO A 19 -12.86 -13.37 -2.24
CA PRO A 19 -11.49 -13.19 -1.77
C PRO A 19 -10.65 -14.44 -2.04
N SER A 20 -9.57 -14.31 -2.80
CA SER A 20 -8.73 -15.42 -3.24
C SER A 20 -7.34 -15.29 -2.64
N THR A 21 -6.86 -16.35 -1.99
CA THR A 21 -5.51 -16.42 -1.46
C THR A 21 -4.57 -16.96 -2.52
N VAL A 22 -3.48 -16.24 -2.78
CA VAL A 22 -2.47 -16.61 -3.78
C VAL A 22 -1.07 -16.51 -3.18
N LEU A 23 -0.19 -17.40 -3.61
CA LEU A 23 1.25 -17.29 -3.37
C LEU A 23 1.84 -16.39 -4.46
N CYS A 24 2.64 -15.41 -4.06
CA CYS A 24 3.24 -14.47 -5.00
C CYS A 24 4.61 -14.00 -4.53
N THR A 25 5.38 -13.47 -5.47
CA THR A 25 6.64 -12.78 -5.21
C THR A 25 6.47 -11.28 -5.46
N VAL A 26 6.98 -10.44 -4.58
CA VAL A 26 7.02 -9.00 -4.80
C VAL A 26 8.04 -8.68 -5.89
N VAL A 27 7.59 -8.03 -6.97
CA VAL A 27 8.44 -7.64 -8.10
C VAL A 27 8.89 -6.19 -7.98
N ALA A 28 7.99 -5.30 -7.57
CA ALA A 28 8.29 -3.89 -7.42
C ALA A 28 7.26 -3.20 -6.51
N MET A 29 7.66 -2.09 -5.90
CA MET A 29 6.79 -1.24 -5.09
C MET A 29 6.84 0.20 -5.60
N ASP A 30 5.68 0.85 -5.74
CA ASP A 30 5.63 2.29 -5.97
C ASP A 30 6.03 3.02 -4.68
N ASN A 31 7.16 3.71 -4.73
CA ASN A 31 7.75 4.42 -3.61
C ASN A 31 7.41 5.91 -3.57
N LYS A 32 6.59 6.43 -4.50
CA LYS A 32 6.24 7.86 -4.58
C LYS A 32 4.97 8.20 -3.82
N ASN A 33 3.95 7.33 -3.87
CA ASN A 33 2.61 7.58 -3.33
C ASN A 33 2.24 6.59 -2.22
N LEU A 34 3.10 6.45 -1.21
CA LEU A 34 2.97 5.44 -0.16
C LEU A 34 1.90 5.75 0.90
N PHE A 35 1.46 7.00 1.03
CA PHE A 35 0.63 7.45 2.13
C PHE A 35 -0.57 8.25 1.66
N TYR A 36 -1.62 8.25 2.47
CA TYR A 36 -2.71 9.19 2.38
C TYR A 36 -3.08 9.67 3.78
N ARG A 37 -3.69 10.86 3.86
CA ARG A 37 -4.07 11.47 5.14
C ARG A 37 -5.49 11.09 5.53
N VAL A 38 -5.68 10.86 6.83
CA VAL A 38 -7.01 10.67 7.43
C VAL A 38 -7.13 11.48 8.72
N CYS A 39 -8.37 11.79 9.11
CA CYS A 39 -8.66 12.36 10.41
C CYS A 39 -8.33 11.34 11.51
N SER A 40 -7.64 11.77 12.57
CA SER A 40 -7.34 10.91 13.72
C SER A 40 -8.60 10.50 14.51
N VAL A 41 -9.69 11.26 14.42
CA VAL A 41 -10.92 11.04 15.17
C VAL A 41 -11.91 10.16 14.41
N CYS A 42 -12.29 10.55 13.19
CA CYS A 42 -13.31 9.86 12.41
C CYS A 42 -12.78 8.97 11.28
N GLU A 43 -11.46 8.88 11.12
CA GLU A 43 -10.76 8.10 10.09
C GLU A 43 -11.15 8.42 8.63
N ARG A 44 -11.91 9.49 8.40
CA ARG A 44 -12.25 9.96 7.06
C ARG A 44 -11.00 10.47 6.35
N THR A 45 -10.91 10.20 5.05
CA THR A 45 -9.85 10.70 4.18
C THR A 45 -9.84 12.21 4.14
N LEU A 46 -8.64 12.79 4.32
CA LEU A 46 -8.40 14.23 4.24
C LEU A 46 -7.67 14.56 2.93
N PRO A 47 -7.79 15.80 2.43
CA PRO A 47 -6.96 16.29 1.35
C PRO A 47 -5.47 16.21 1.73
N ASP A 48 -4.59 15.98 0.77
CA ASP A 48 -3.14 15.87 1.01
C ASP A 48 -2.49 17.19 1.45
N ASN A 49 -3.20 18.32 1.36
CA ASN A 49 -2.71 19.63 1.79
C ASN A 49 -2.53 19.69 3.32
N PRO A 50 -1.31 19.87 3.87
CA PRO A 50 -1.01 19.75 5.31
C PRO A 50 -1.86 20.62 6.25
N GLY A 51 -2.47 21.70 5.78
CA GLY A 51 -3.37 22.56 6.56
C GLY A 51 -4.85 22.14 6.57
N SER A 52 -5.24 21.09 5.83
CA SER A 52 -6.63 20.66 5.76
C SER A 52 -7.06 20.01 7.08
N SER A 53 -8.08 20.59 7.72
CA SER A 53 -8.77 20.00 8.88
C SER A 53 -9.94 19.14 8.43
N CYS A 54 -10.38 18.22 9.30
CA CYS A 54 -11.54 17.41 9.00
C CYS A 54 -12.81 18.26 9.12
N SER A 55 -13.47 18.56 8.00
CA SER A 55 -14.73 19.33 8.02
C SER A 55 -15.80 18.74 8.92
N TYR A 56 -15.85 17.42 9.07
CA TYR A 56 -16.83 16.73 9.92
C TYR A 56 -16.54 16.84 11.42
N CYS A 57 -15.26 16.81 11.81
CA CYS A 57 -14.86 16.94 13.21
C CYS A 57 -14.60 18.40 13.63
N ASN A 58 -14.51 19.32 12.67
CA ASN A 58 -14.28 20.74 12.91
C ASN A 58 -15.45 21.41 13.67
N PHE A 59 -16.68 20.89 13.50
CA PHE A 59 -17.89 21.47 14.11
C PHE A 59 -18.20 20.94 15.51
N THR A 60 -17.56 19.86 15.97
CA THR A 60 -17.98 19.14 17.19
C THR A 60 -17.32 19.61 18.50
N ASN A 61 -16.33 20.51 18.47
CA ASN A 61 -15.66 20.98 19.70
C ASN A 61 -15.64 22.52 19.81
N SER A 62 -16.77 23.12 20.18
CA SER A 62 -16.86 24.54 20.56
C SER A 62 -16.25 24.84 21.95
N PHE A 63 -15.84 23.82 22.71
CA PHE A 63 -15.29 23.96 24.06
C PHE A 63 -13.78 23.67 24.15
N ASN A 64 -13.15 23.19 23.08
CA ASN A 64 -11.70 23.09 22.97
C ASN A 64 -11.31 22.93 21.49
N PRO A 65 -10.69 23.95 20.84
CA PRO A 65 -10.29 23.85 19.44
C PRO A 65 -9.04 22.98 19.34
N SER A 66 -9.12 21.71 19.71
CA SER A 66 -8.10 20.74 19.35
C SER A 66 -8.24 20.52 17.85
N ASN A 67 -7.43 21.21 17.05
CA ASN A 67 -7.25 20.93 15.63
C ASN A 67 -7.32 19.41 15.44
N SER A 68 -8.32 18.90 14.72
CA SER A 68 -8.44 17.45 14.49
C SER A 68 -7.14 17.02 13.82
N SER A 69 -6.26 16.35 14.56
CA SER A 69 -4.95 16.00 14.04
C SER A 69 -5.12 15.06 12.85
N SER A 70 -4.26 15.21 11.84
CA SER A 70 -4.22 14.24 10.75
C SER A 70 -3.22 13.16 11.08
N ARG A 71 -3.57 11.90 10.84
CA ARG A 71 -2.61 10.79 10.80
C ARG A 71 -2.44 10.30 9.36
N ARG A 72 -1.36 9.58 9.09
CA ARG A 72 -1.13 8.92 7.81
C ARG A 72 -1.46 7.44 7.90
N LEU A 73 -1.91 6.91 6.77
CA LEU A 73 -2.13 5.49 6.55
C LEU A 73 -1.42 5.07 5.27
N PHE A 74 -0.94 3.83 5.22
CA PHE A 74 -0.31 3.33 4.00
C PHE A 74 -1.33 3.07 2.90
N ARG A 75 -0.94 3.41 1.68
CA ARG A 75 -1.59 3.06 0.42
C ARG A 75 -0.48 2.71 -0.57
N VAL A 76 -0.05 1.46 -0.57
CA VAL A 76 1.11 1.02 -1.34
C VAL A 76 0.64 0.30 -2.59
N LEU A 77 1.09 0.73 -3.77
CA LEU A 77 0.95 -0.05 -4.99
C LEU A 77 2.14 -0.99 -5.13
N VAL A 78 1.85 -2.27 -5.33
CA VAL A 78 2.86 -3.33 -5.41
C VAL A 78 2.57 -4.16 -6.65
N SER A 79 3.59 -4.38 -7.46
CA SER A 79 3.56 -5.38 -8.53
C SER A 79 3.95 -6.72 -7.93
N ILE A 80 3.08 -7.72 -8.06
CA ILE A 80 3.33 -9.08 -7.60
C ILE A 80 3.33 -10.04 -8.79
N ALA A 81 4.25 -10.99 -8.78
CA ALA A 81 4.26 -12.11 -9.70
C ALA A 81 3.61 -13.32 -9.03
N THR A 82 2.60 -13.88 -9.68
CA THR A 82 2.04 -15.19 -9.35
C THR A 82 2.69 -16.25 -10.24
N ASP A 83 2.24 -17.50 -10.11
CA ASP A 83 2.61 -18.59 -11.00
C ASP A 83 2.21 -18.33 -12.46
N THR A 84 1.13 -17.57 -12.69
CA THR A 84 0.58 -17.35 -14.04
C THR A 84 0.86 -15.97 -14.63
N GLU A 85 0.94 -14.92 -13.80
CA GLU A 85 1.01 -13.54 -14.31
C GLU A 85 1.57 -12.53 -13.29
N ILE A 86 1.86 -11.32 -13.79
CA ILE A 86 2.22 -10.16 -12.98
C ILE A 86 1.02 -9.22 -12.91
N LEU A 87 0.60 -8.89 -11.69
CA LEU A 87 -0.52 -7.98 -11.42
C LEU A 87 -0.12 -6.87 -10.45
N VAL A 88 -0.71 -5.69 -10.65
CA VAL A 88 -0.55 -4.54 -9.74
C VAL A 88 -1.69 -4.54 -8.73
N VAL A 89 -1.33 -4.69 -7.46
CA VAL A 89 -2.24 -4.73 -6.33
C VAL A 89 -2.02 -3.54 -5.40
N ILE A 90 -3.01 -3.23 -4.58
CA ILE A 90 -2.93 -2.18 -3.57
C ILE A 90 -2.98 -2.76 -2.16
N MET A 91 -1.99 -2.41 -1.34
CA MET A 91 -1.94 -2.73 0.08
C MET A 91 -2.31 -1.50 0.89
N PHE A 92 -3.40 -1.62 1.66
CA PHE A 92 -3.76 -0.62 2.64
C PHE A 92 -3.04 -0.88 3.96
N ASP A 93 -3.02 0.15 4.79
CA ASP A 93 -2.40 0.24 6.11
C ASP A 93 -2.19 -1.09 6.85
N ARG A 94 -3.23 -1.84 7.22
CA ARG A 94 -3.06 -3.11 7.96
C ARG A 94 -2.16 -4.11 7.25
N ALA A 95 -2.30 -4.26 5.93
CA ALA A 95 -1.50 -5.20 5.14
C ALA A 95 -0.07 -4.68 4.95
N ALA A 96 0.08 -3.39 4.66
CA ALA A 96 1.38 -2.75 4.48
C ALA A 96 2.22 -2.76 5.76
N ARG A 97 1.62 -2.53 6.94
CA ARG A 97 2.34 -2.56 8.22
C ARG A 97 3.04 -3.89 8.51
N VAL A 98 2.55 -5.01 7.96
CA VAL A 98 3.23 -6.31 8.08
C VAL A 98 4.59 -6.27 7.37
N LEU A 99 4.64 -5.67 6.18
CA LEU A 99 5.87 -5.57 5.39
C LEU A 99 6.81 -4.47 5.88
N PHE A 100 6.24 -3.33 6.29
CA PHE A 100 7.03 -2.18 6.73
C PHE A 100 7.49 -2.31 8.20
N GLY A 101 6.74 -3.00 9.06
CA GLY A 101 7.06 -3.20 10.48
C GLY A 101 6.85 -1.97 11.36
N CYS A 102 6.26 -0.90 10.82
CA CYS A 102 6.06 0.37 11.49
C CYS A 102 4.74 1.01 11.04
N SER A 103 4.34 2.09 11.70
CA SER A 103 3.19 2.89 11.24
C SER A 103 3.55 3.76 10.03
N ALA A 104 2.53 4.18 9.26
CA ALA A 104 2.75 5.08 8.12
C ALA A 104 3.31 6.44 8.55
N ASP A 105 2.90 6.96 9.71
CA ASP A 105 3.48 8.20 10.25
C ASP A 105 4.94 8.00 10.63
N GLU A 106 5.29 6.93 11.32
CA GLU A 106 6.68 6.62 11.69
C GLU A 106 7.57 6.55 10.45
N PHE A 107 7.17 5.76 9.44
CA PHE A 107 7.91 5.63 8.21
C PHE A 107 8.02 6.96 7.45
N PHE A 108 6.94 7.76 7.41
CA PHE A 108 6.96 9.07 6.78
C PHE A 108 7.98 10.01 7.43
N HIS A 109 8.03 10.06 8.76
CA HIS A 109 9.02 10.87 9.48
C HIS A 109 10.45 10.37 9.20
N PHE A 110 10.65 9.05 9.20
CA PHE A 110 11.94 8.45 8.87
C PHE A 110 12.39 8.82 7.45
N ALA A 111 11.51 8.66 6.45
CA ALA A 111 11.80 8.97 5.06
C ALA A 111 12.02 10.47 4.79
N LYS A 112 11.49 11.35 5.65
CA LYS A 112 11.78 12.79 5.59
C LYS A 112 13.22 13.10 5.98
N ILE A 113 13.77 12.35 6.93
CA ILE A 113 15.16 12.51 7.40
C ILE A 113 16.13 11.81 6.43
N HIS A 114 15.72 10.68 5.86
CA HIS A 114 16.54 9.86 4.97
C HIS A 114 15.92 9.78 3.56
N PRO A 115 16.37 10.62 2.60
CA PRO A 115 15.73 10.76 1.28
C PRO A 115 15.63 9.47 0.45
N TYR A 116 16.47 8.47 0.74
CA TYR A 116 16.49 7.19 0.02
C TYR A 116 15.71 6.08 0.73
N ALA A 117 15.13 6.32 1.92
CA ALA A 117 14.47 5.28 2.70
C ALA A 117 13.33 4.59 1.95
N SER A 118 12.49 5.34 1.23
CA SER A 118 11.40 4.74 0.42
C SER A 118 11.92 3.84 -0.69
N THR A 119 13.03 4.21 -1.33
CA THR A 119 13.67 3.40 -2.38
C THR A 119 14.34 2.17 -1.79
N THR A 120 15.03 2.32 -0.66
CA THR A 120 15.68 1.20 0.05
C THR A 120 14.64 0.22 0.58
N ALA A 121 13.50 0.69 1.11
CA ALA A 121 12.38 -0.16 1.50
C ALA A 121 11.82 -0.94 0.31
N SER A 122 11.66 -0.29 -0.86
CA SER A 122 11.23 -0.98 -2.08
C SER A 122 12.17 -2.12 -2.44
N LYS A 123 13.48 -1.90 -2.37
CA LYS A 123 14.50 -2.91 -2.68
C LYS A 123 14.55 -4.03 -1.65
N ALA A 124 14.37 -3.70 -0.37
CA ALA A 124 14.35 -4.68 0.72
C ALA A 124 13.15 -5.63 0.62
N LEU A 125 12.03 -5.16 0.06
CA LEU A 125 10.83 -5.98 -0.14
C LEU A 125 10.82 -6.70 -1.50
N GLU A 126 11.67 -6.31 -2.45
CA GLU A 126 11.77 -6.94 -3.75
C GLU A 126 12.27 -8.39 -3.61
N GLY A 127 11.59 -9.32 -4.27
CA GLY A 127 11.89 -10.76 -4.18
C GLY A 127 11.26 -11.49 -3.00
N GLU A 128 10.61 -10.78 -2.07
CA GLU A 128 9.93 -11.42 -0.94
C GLU A 128 8.75 -12.27 -1.40
N ILE A 129 8.69 -13.51 -0.90
CA ILE A 129 7.61 -14.46 -1.19
C ILE A 129 6.53 -14.32 -0.13
N LEU A 130 5.33 -13.98 -0.58
CA LEU A 130 4.19 -13.68 0.27
C LEU A 130 3.00 -14.57 -0.10
N THR A 131 2.28 -15.02 0.91
CA THR A 131 0.89 -15.46 0.74
C THR A 131 -0.01 -14.25 0.95
N VAL A 132 -0.78 -13.87 -0.07
CA VAL A 132 -1.66 -12.69 -0.03
C VAL A 132 -3.10 -13.07 -0.33
N THR A 133 -4.06 -12.46 0.37
CA THR A 133 -5.48 -12.58 0.05
C THR A 133 -5.93 -11.35 -0.74
N LEU A 134 -6.35 -11.57 -1.98
CA LEU A 134 -6.80 -10.54 -2.90
C LEU A 134 -8.32 -10.43 -2.88
N SER A 135 -8.85 -9.22 -3.03
CA SER A 135 -10.27 -8.95 -3.15
C SER A 135 -10.55 -7.90 -4.22
N LYS A 136 -11.71 -7.99 -4.86
CA LYS A 136 -12.19 -6.93 -5.75
C LYS A 136 -12.34 -5.62 -4.98
N PRO A 137 -12.10 -4.48 -5.65
CA PRO A 137 -12.38 -3.20 -5.05
C PRO A 137 -13.86 -3.06 -4.74
N LYS A 138 -14.19 -2.47 -3.58
CA LYS A 138 -15.59 -2.22 -3.18
C LYS A 138 -16.31 -1.19 -4.06
N ASN A 139 -15.54 -0.35 -4.77
CA ASN A 139 -16.08 0.70 -5.64
C ASN A 139 -15.72 0.36 -7.09
N GLY A 140 -16.71 0.36 -7.98
CA GLY A 140 -16.54 -0.03 -9.40
C GLY A 140 -15.55 0.81 -10.20
N ASN A 141 -15.14 1.98 -9.69
CA ASN A 141 -14.16 2.85 -10.34
C ASN A 141 -12.70 2.55 -9.94
N ALA A 142 -12.47 1.70 -8.93
CA ALA A 142 -11.10 1.37 -8.53
C ALA A 142 -10.55 0.25 -9.43
N GLN A 143 -9.34 0.47 -9.94
CA GLN A 143 -8.75 -0.38 -10.98
C GLN A 143 -7.89 -1.53 -10.41
N HIS A 144 -7.45 -1.41 -9.15
CA HIS A 144 -6.52 -2.38 -8.55
C HIS A 144 -7.23 -3.32 -7.57
N LEU A 145 -6.82 -4.59 -7.62
CA LEU A 145 -7.16 -5.57 -6.60
C LEU A 145 -6.59 -5.15 -5.24
N ARG A 146 -7.35 -5.38 -4.18
CA ARG A 146 -6.95 -5.03 -2.82
C ARG A 146 -6.39 -6.23 -2.09
N VAL A 147 -5.23 -6.05 -1.49
CA VAL A 147 -4.66 -7.01 -0.55
C VAL A 147 -5.32 -6.83 0.81
N VAL A 148 -5.97 -7.88 1.29
CA VAL A 148 -6.70 -7.91 2.58
C VAL A 148 -5.85 -8.49 3.69
N SER A 149 -4.98 -9.45 3.36
CA SER A 149 -4.02 -10.05 4.27
C SER A 149 -2.70 -10.34 3.54
N VAL A 150 -1.61 -10.29 4.29
CA VAL A 150 -0.25 -10.61 3.82
C VAL A 150 0.40 -11.49 4.89
N ILE A 151 1.04 -12.57 4.44
CA ILE A 151 1.84 -13.45 5.29
C ILE A 151 3.18 -13.68 4.56
N PRO A 152 4.29 -13.12 5.05
CA PRO A 152 5.62 -13.46 4.55
C PRO A 152 5.91 -14.93 4.79
N MET A 153 6.46 -15.62 3.78
CA MET A 153 6.71 -17.06 3.89
C MET A 153 8.07 -17.40 4.51
N ARG A 154 9.01 -16.46 4.48
CA ARG A 154 10.33 -16.62 5.10
C ARG A 154 10.20 -16.59 6.62
N SER A 155 10.76 -17.60 7.29
CA SER A 155 10.78 -17.67 8.76
C SER A 155 11.63 -16.59 9.41
N ASP A 156 12.65 -16.12 8.69
CA ASP A 156 13.58 -15.07 9.10
C ASP A 156 13.16 -13.68 8.56
N PHE A 157 11.94 -13.54 8.04
CA PHE A 157 11.45 -12.29 7.46
C PHE A 157 11.66 -11.12 8.43
N GLN A 158 12.37 -10.10 7.95
CA GLN A 158 12.55 -8.83 8.66
C GLN A 158 11.72 -7.76 7.94
N PRO A 159 10.87 -7.02 8.67
CA PRO A 159 10.18 -5.89 8.09
C PRO A 159 11.15 -4.81 7.62
N ALA A 160 10.75 -4.04 6.59
CA ALA A 160 11.62 -3.07 5.94
C ALA A 160 12.26 -2.05 6.90
N ILE A 161 11.56 -1.64 7.96
CA ILE A 161 12.09 -0.67 8.93
C ILE A 161 13.34 -1.17 9.67
N HIS A 162 13.51 -2.49 9.84
CA HIS A 162 14.71 -3.04 10.48
C HIS A 162 15.94 -2.80 9.60
N THR A 163 15.89 -3.21 8.33
CA THR A 163 16.96 -2.96 7.36
C THR A 163 17.26 -1.47 7.21
N LEU A 164 16.23 -0.63 7.23
CA LEU A 164 16.41 0.82 7.15
C LEU A 164 17.15 1.40 8.35
N ARG A 165 16.85 0.96 9.57
CA ARG A 165 17.52 1.44 10.79
C ARG A 165 18.98 0.97 10.89
N GLU A 166 19.30 -0.18 10.30
CA GLU A 166 20.69 -0.64 10.19
C GLU A 166 21.50 0.22 9.22
N LEU A 167 20.89 0.61 8.09
CA LEU A 167 21.56 1.39 7.03
C LEU A 167 21.59 2.89 7.33
N TYR A 168 20.61 3.40 8.06
CA TYR A 168 20.48 4.80 8.45
C TYR A 168 20.36 4.89 9.97
N PRO A 169 21.50 4.84 10.70
CA PRO A 169 21.51 5.07 12.13
C PRO A 169 21.01 6.50 12.46
N PRO A 170 20.47 6.71 13.66
CA PRO A 170 19.86 7.97 14.09
C PRO A 170 20.83 9.15 14.12
#